data_AF-A0A1I6SK83-F1
#
_entry.id   AF-A0A1I6SK83-F1
#
_cell.length_a   1.000
_cell.length_b   1.000
_cell.length_c   1.000
_cell.angle_alpha   90.00
_cell.angle_beta   90.00
_cell.angle_gamma   90.00
#
_symmetry.space_group_name_H-M   'P 1'
#
loop_
_entity.id
_entity.type
_entity.pdbx_description
1 polymer ?
#
loop_
_entity_poly.entity_id
_entity_poly.type
_entity_poly.pdbx_seq_one_letter_code
_entity_poly.pdbx_strand_id
1 'polypeptide(L)' 'MLDRFLFVFGLVVFLICVIFFVMNVFTQYYGLSFILSVFGMLNASIAIGVSEILRALQLKNK' A
#
# COMPACT_ATOMS: atom_id res chain seq x y z
N MET A 1 -0.99 18.05 -3.57
CA MET A 1 -0.69 17.32 -4.83
C MET A 1 0.06 16.04 -4.53
N LEU A 2 1.17 16.11 -3.78
CA LEU A 2 1.92 14.92 -3.33
C LEU A 2 1.08 13.99 -2.45
N ASP A 3 0.26 14.53 -1.55
CA ASP A 3 -0.67 13.78 -0.70
C ASP A 3 -1.63 12.90 -1.52
N ARG A 4 -2.33 13.49 -2.50
CA ARG A 4 -3.25 12.76 -3.38
C ARG A 4 -2.53 11.70 -4.22
N PHE A 5 -1.35 12.02 -4.74
CA PHE A 5 -0.57 11.06 -5.51
C PHE A 5 -0.16 9.86 -4.65
N LEU A 6 0.37 10.11 -3.45
CA LEU A 6 0.83 9.05 -2.54
C LEU A 6 -0.33 8.15 -2.10
N PHE A 7 -1.51 8.73 -1.88
CA PHE A 7 -2.73 7.98 -1.57
C PHE A 7 -3.14 7.06 -2.72
N VAL A 8 -3.24 7.58 -3.94
CA VAL A 8 -3.65 6.78 -5.12
C VAL A 8 -2.61 5.71 -5.42
N PHE A 9 -1.33 6.04 -5.36
CA PHE A 9 -0.24 5.09 -5.53
C PHE A 9 -0.31 3.96 -4.50
N GLY A 10 -0.43 4.29 -3.22
CA GLY A 10 -0.56 3.32 -2.15
C GLY A 10 -1.79 2.42 -2.33
N LEU A 11 -2.95 2.99 -2.68
CA LEU A 11 -4.17 2.23 -2.93
C LEU A 11 -4.01 1.21 -4.07
N VAL A 12 -3.46 1.63 -5.21
CA VAL A 12 -3.27 0.77 -6.38
C VAL A 12 -2.29 -0.37 -6.06
N VAL A 13 -1.15 -0.05 -5.45
CA VAL A 13 -0.15 -1.07 -5.07
C VAL A 13 -0.73 -2.04 -4.05
N PHE A 14 -1.50 -1.54 -3.07
CA PHE A 14 -2.16 -2.39 -2.08
C PHE A 14 -3.10 -3.39 -2.74
N LEU A 15 -3.97 -2.94 -3.66
CA LEU A 15 -4.90 -3.81 -4.37
C LEU A 15 -4.18 -4.90 -5.18
N ILE A 16 -3.13 -4.53 -5.91
CA ILE A 16 -2.32 -5.49 -6.67
C ILE A 16 -1.71 -6.52 -5.71
N CYS A 17 -1.06 -6.08 -4.63
CA CYS A 17 -0.44 -6.98 -3.66
C CYS A 17 -1.47 -7.87 -2.95
N VAL A 18 -2.67 -7.38 -2.65
CA VAL A 18 -3.76 -8.19 -2.08
C VAL A 18 -4.16 -9.30 -3.04
N ILE A 19 -4.31 -9.01 -4.35
CA ILE A 19 -4.65 -10.04 -5.34
C ILE A 19 -3.58 -11.13 -5.34
N PHE A 20 -2.30 -10.76 -5.38
CA PHE A 20 -1.20 -11.73 -5.32
C PHE A 20 -1.19 -12.50 -4.00
N PHE A 21 -1.42 -11.85 -2.87
CA PHE A 21 -1.48 -12.50 -1.57
C PHE A 21 -2.59 -13.56 -1.54
N VAL A 22 -3.80 -13.19 -1.97
CA VAL A 22 -4.95 -14.09 -2.04
C VAL A 22 -4.66 -15.27 -2.96
N MET A 23 -4.11 -15.03 -4.15
CA MET A 23 -3.73 -16.10 -5.07
C MET A 23 -2.72 -17.06 -4.44
N ASN A 24 -1.67 -16.55 -3.80
CA ASN A 24 -0.65 -17.36 -3.13
C ASN A 24 -1.22 -18.18 -1.95
N VAL A 25 -2.17 -17.63 -1.20
CA VAL A 25 -2.86 -18.35 -0.12
C VAL A 25 -3.68 -19.51 -0.66
N PHE A 26 -4.47 -19.28 -1.72
CA PHE A 26 -5.31 -20.33 -2.31
C PHE A 26 -4.52 -21.41 -3.05
N THR A 27 -3.38 -21.07 -3.65
CA THR A 27 -2.48 -22.04 -4.29
C THR A 27 -1.50 -22.70 -3.31
N GLN A 28 -1.53 -22.32 -2.03
CA GLN A 28 -0.58 -22.76 -0.99
C GLN A 28 0.89 -22.51 -1.39
N TYR A 29 1.13 -21.48 -2.19
CA TYR A 29 2.47 -21.09 -2.64
C TYR A 29 3.08 -20.09 -1.67
N TYR A 30 3.86 -20.58 -0.71
CA TYR A 30 4.52 -19.76 0.33
C TYR A 30 5.93 -19.27 -0.09
N GLY A 31 6.18 -19.16 -1.39
CA GLY A 31 7.48 -18.75 -1.93
C GLY A 31 7.74 -17.24 -1.87
N LEU A 32 8.73 -16.78 -2.64
CA LEU A 32 9.13 -15.37 -2.72
C LEU A 32 7.95 -14.43 -3.04
N SER A 33 7.01 -14.88 -3.88
CA SER A 33 5.83 -14.10 -4.27
C SER A 33 4.93 -13.76 -3.07
N PHE A 34 4.73 -14.71 -2.14
CA PHE A 34 3.96 -14.48 -0.93
C PHE A 34 4.62 -13.40 -0.06
N ILE A 35 5.94 -13.52 0.17
CA ILE A 35 6.71 -12.55 0.94
C ILE A 35 6.64 -11.16 0.30
N LEU A 36 6.84 -11.05 -1.02
CA LEU A 36 6.75 -9.78 -1.75
C LEU A 36 5.35 -9.17 -1.67
N SER A 37 4.29 -9.99 -1.71
CA SER A 37 2.92 -9.50 -1.58
C SER A 37 2.66 -8.91 -0.19
N VAL A 38 3.17 -9.53 0.88
CA VAL A 38 3.05 -9.02 2.26
C VAL A 38 3.83 -7.71 2.43
N PHE A 39 5.10 -7.68 2.00
CA PHE A 39 5.91 -6.45 2.08
C PHE A 39 5.35 -5.33 1.20
N GLY A 40 4.80 -5.67 0.03
CA GLY A 40 4.14 -4.72 -0.84
C GLY A 40 2.88 -4.12 -0.20
N MET A 41 2.03 -4.94 0.42
CA MET A 41 0.88 -4.46 1.19
C MET A 41 1.29 -3.55 2.36
N LEU A 42 2.36 -3.91 3.09
CA LEU A 42 2.88 -3.10 4.19
C LEU A 42 3.38 -1.74 3.69
N ASN A 43 4.19 -1.73 2.62
CA ASN A 43 4.73 -0.49 2.06
C ASN A 43 3.63 0.42 1.50
N ALA A 44 2.65 -0.17 0.83
CA ALA A 44 1.47 0.54 0.34
C ALA A 44 0.63 1.14 1.48
N SER A 45 0.47 0.42 2.58
CA SER A 45 -0.24 0.92 3.78
C SER A 45 0.50 2.11 4.41
N ILE A 46 1.83 2.07 4.45
CA ILE A 46 2.65 3.21 4.90
C ILE A 46 2.47 4.41 3.96
N ALA A 47 2.48 4.21 2.64
CA ALA A 47 2.25 5.30 1.68
C ALA A 47 0.89 5.97 1.88
N ILE A 48 -0.16 5.18 2.13
CA ILE A 48 -1.50 5.69 2.48
C ILE A 48 -1.44 6.48 3.79
N GLY A 49 -0.89 5.92 4.86
CA GLY A 49 -0.82 6.62 6.16
C GLY A 49 0.00 7.93 6.09
N VAL A 50 1.13 7.92 5.39
CA VAL A 50 1.95 9.12 5.16
C VAL A 50 1.16 10.18 4.36
N SER A 51 0.33 9.76 3.40
CA SER A 51 -0.50 10.69 2.64
C SER A 51 -1.49 11.46 3.53
N GLU A 52 -2.07 10.78 4.53
CA GLU A 52 -2.99 11.38 5.48
C GLU A 52 -2.28 12.35 6.43
N ILE A 53 -1.11 11.95 6.93
CA ILE A 53 -0.26 12.82 7.75
C ILE A 53 0.12 14.08 6.98
N LEU A 54 0.56 13.94 5.72
CA LEU A 54 0.94 15.07 4.88
C LEU A 54 -0.24 16.02 4.66
N ARG A 55 -1.44 15.47 4.40
CA ARG A 55 -2.67 16.26 4.27
C ARG A 55 -2.99 17.01 5.56
N ALA A 56 -2.88 16.35 6.71
CA ALA A 56 -3.13 16.98 8.01
C ALA A 56 -2.13 18.12 8.30
N LEU A 57 -0.85 17.93 7.98
CA LEU A 57 0.19 18.96 8.15
C LEU A 57 -0.04 20.16 7.21
N GLN A 58 -0.47 19.92 5.96
CA GLN A 58 -0.80 20.99 5.03
C GLN A 58 -2.02 21.81 5.47
N LEU A 59 -3.02 21.17 6.08
CA LEU A 59 -4.17 21.86 6.65
C LEU A 59 -3.78 22.69 7.89
N LYS A 60 -2.86 22.20 8.73
CA LYS A 60 -2.40 22.91 9.93
C LYS A 60 -1.54 24.15 9.62
N ASN A 61 -0.81 24.15 8.51
CA ASN A 61 0.07 25.25 8.11
C ASN A 61 -0.62 26.33 7.25
N LYS A 62 -1.95 26.26 7.09
CA LYS A 62 -2.75 27.19 6.30
C LYS A 62 -3.66 27.99 7.21
#